data_AF-A0A8K2A7N5-F1
#
_entry.id   AF-A0A8K2A7N5-F1
#
_cell.length_a   1.000
_cell.length_b   1.000
_cell.length_c   1.000
_cell.angle_alpha   90.00
_cell.angle_beta   90.00
_cell.angle_gamma   90.00
#
_symmetry.space_group_name_H-M   'P 1'
#
loop_
_entity.id
_entity.type
_entity.pdbx_description
1 polymer ?
#
loop_
_entity_poly.entity_id
_entity_poly.type
_entity_poly.pdbx_seq_one_letter_code
_entity_poly.pdbx_strand_id
1 'polypeptide(L)'
;MNSSETPNPSAPDTLDLSTLVQGLQTRLQAAEAQLEVLHLALSRAQPVASTVGSPAGEGETQFLLDLALEQVLDCYQESPQLLSAYAISTSLTSESLHNLQATPELAADPLGQYWVLRIQDGGEILVPRPRTQNLARLNTLQQLFTVTGEGDDWCLQAAARVQTVQRCKRWQLQNRGQIQLGESALQFQWQQRLRRLEQEYQEIIQNQEQLQQLLQTATQGDGGIQTKLSAQQRRSQLQKQYGEPRRILVNTCAPQAYAVYEQDTVFRIVPCNVDLSAAVQVMPATDQSIDWRNSMFGHFHRHETTEVTRARADHPYLPRQPYLCDESGQTWVMAENWEAAERVLVALKGNWMALD
;
A
#
# COMPACT_ATOMS: atom_id res chain seq x y z
N MET A 1 0.89 -31.95 -61.69
CA MET A 1 1.42 -32.19 -60.33
C MET A 1 2.05 -30.90 -59.87
N ASN A 2 1.28 -30.05 -59.18
CA ASN A 2 1.75 -28.78 -58.64
C ASN A 2 2.06 -28.98 -57.16
N SER A 3 3.34 -28.92 -56.80
CA SER A 3 3.79 -28.95 -55.40
C SER A 3 3.75 -27.54 -54.83
N SER A 4 2.97 -27.40 -53.76
CA SER A 4 2.80 -26.20 -52.96
C SER A 4 3.89 -26.19 -51.88
N GLU A 5 4.79 -25.21 -51.90
CA GLU A 5 5.70 -24.94 -50.78
C GLU A 5 5.00 -24.02 -49.78
N THR A 6 4.77 -24.53 -48.58
CA THR A 6 4.37 -23.75 -47.40
C THR A 6 5.59 -23.12 -46.72
N PRO A 7 5.52 -21.87 -46.24
CA PRO A 7 6.62 -21.26 -45.50
C PRO A 7 6.67 -21.78 -44.06
N ASN A 8 7.89 -22.03 -43.61
CA ASN A 8 8.24 -22.53 -42.28
C ASN A 8 8.12 -21.38 -41.25
N PRO A 9 7.40 -21.54 -40.12
CA PRO A 9 7.33 -20.51 -39.09
C PRO A 9 8.64 -20.46 -38.29
N SER A 10 9.27 -19.30 -38.31
CA SER A 10 10.43 -18.94 -37.49
C SER A 10 10.17 -19.18 -36.00
N ALA A 11 11.10 -19.89 -35.36
CA ALA A 11 11.11 -20.17 -33.92
C ALA A 11 11.22 -18.88 -33.09
N PRO A 12 10.44 -18.72 -32.00
CA PRO A 12 10.60 -17.62 -31.07
C PRO A 12 11.69 -17.91 -30.01
N ASP A 13 12.45 -16.87 -29.68
CA ASP A 13 12.96 -16.54 -28.34
C ASP A 13 13.88 -17.52 -27.61
N THR A 14 15.05 -17.82 -28.19
CA THR A 14 16.19 -18.36 -27.42
C THR A 14 17.08 -17.29 -26.77
N LEU A 15 16.85 -16.01 -27.08
CA LEU A 15 17.63 -14.89 -26.58
C LEU A 15 17.25 -14.44 -25.15
N ASP A 16 16.10 -14.85 -24.63
CA ASP A 16 15.58 -14.37 -23.34
C ASP A 16 15.82 -15.34 -22.17
N LEU A 17 16.08 -16.61 -22.45
CA LEU A 17 16.38 -17.62 -21.42
C LEU A 17 17.84 -17.58 -20.96
N SER A 18 18.77 -17.21 -21.84
CA SER A 18 20.20 -17.16 -21.51
C SER A 18 20.52 -16.01 -20.55
N THR A 19 19.91 -14.85 -20.77
CA THR A 19 19.96 -13.68 -19.88
C THR A 19 19.35 -13.98 -18.51
N LEU A 20 18.24 -14.72 -18.46
CA LEU A 20 17.58 -15.08 -17.20
C LEU A 20 18.40 -16.09 -16.40
N VAL A 21 18.97 -17.11 -17.06
CA VAL A 21 19.88 -18.09 -16.43
C VAL A 21 21.13 -17.38 -15.91
N GLN A 22 21.73 -16.49 -16.70
CA GLN A 22 22.92 -15.74 -16.30
C GLN A 22 22.64 -14.81 -15.11
N GLY A 23 21.46 -14.20 -15.07
CA GLY A 23 20.99 -13.40 -13.93
C GLY A 23 20.82 -14.21 -12.64
N LEU A 24 20.23 -15.41 -12.74
CA LEU A 24 20.08 -16.31 -11.59
C LEU A 24 21.43 -16.82 -11.08
N GLN A 25 22.35 -17.14 -11.98
CA GLN A 25 23.69 -17.64 -11.63
C GLN A 25 24.51 -16.57 -10.90
N THR A 26 24.40 -15.31 -11.33
CA THR A 26 25.04 -14.16 -10.67
C THR A 26 24.48 -13.94 -9.26
N ARG A 27 23.15 -14.08 -9.09
CA ARG A 27 22.49 -13.94 -7.78
C ARG A 27 22.87 -15.08 -6.82
N LEU A 28 23.03 -16.29 -7.33
CA LEU A 28 23.45 -17.44 -6.53
C LEU A 28 24.89 -17.25 -6.00
N GLN A 29 25.82 -16.84 -6.86
CA GLN A 29 27.20 -16.56 -6.46
C GLN A 29 27.29 -15.43 -5.43
N ALA A 30 26.47 -14.38 -5.56
CA ALA A 30 26.41 -13.31 -4.59
C ALA A 30 25.90 -13.77 -3.22
N ALA A 31 24.90 -14.67 -3.19
CA ALA A 31 24.38 -15.24 -1.95
C ALA A 31 25.39 -16.17 -1.26
N GLU A 32 26.11 -16.99 -2.04
CA GLU A 32 27.18 -17.86 -1.53
C GLU A 32 28.32 -17.03 -0.90
N ALA A 33 28.72 -15.94 -1.55
CA ALA A 33 29.74 -15.04 -1.00
C ALA A 33 29.29 -14.36 0.32
N GLN A 34 28.01 -14.01 0.45
CA GLN A 34 27.46 -13.45 1.69
C GLN A 34 27.45 -14.47 2.84
N LEU A 35 27.16 -15.74 2.53
CA LEU A 35 27.21 -16.82 3.52
C LEU A 35 28.64 -17.10 4.00
N GLU A 36 29.64 -17.05 3.12
CA GLU A 36 31.05 -17.16 3.55
C GLU A 36 31.46 -16.02 4.49
N VAL A 37 31.04 -14.78 4.20
CA VAL A 37 31.34 -13.62 5.07
C VAL A 37 30.68 -13.77 6.44
N LEU A 38 29.43 -14.23 6.49
CA LEU A 38 28.72 -14.50 7.75
C LEU A 38 29.37 -15.64 8.53
N HIS A 39 29.78 -16.72 7.85
CA HIS A 39 30.46 -17.85 8.48
C HIS A 39 31.82 -17.43 9.05
N LEU A 40 32.56 -16.55 8.36
CA LEU A 40 33.82 -15.99 8.84
C LEU A 40 33.61 -15.06 10.05
N ALA A 41 32.52 -14.29 10.06
CA ALA A 41 32.15 -13.41 11.18
C ALA A 41 31.76 -14.21 12.43
N LEU A 42 30.97 -15.28 12.27
CA LEU A 42 30.61 -16.20 13.34
C LEU A 42 31.82 -16.97 13.89
N SER A 43 32.76 -17.34 13.02
CA SER A 43 34.02 -18.00 13.42
C SER A 43 34.93 -17.09 14.25
N ARG A 44 34.89 -15.77 14.00
CA ARG A 44 35.64 -14.76 14.78
C ARG A 44 34.96 -14.37 16.09
N ALA A 45 33.70 -14.72 16.29
CA ALA A 45 32.92 -14.44 17.49
C ALA A 45 32.99 -15.59 18.53
N GLN A 46 34.08 -16.36 18.58
CA GLN A 46 34.31 -17.26 19.71
C GLN A 46 34.53 -16.44 20.99
N PRO A 47 33.89 -16.81 22.11
CA PRO A 47 33.98 -16.04 23.34
C PRO A 47 35.41 -16.14 23.90
N VAL A 48 36.00 -14.98 24.21
CA VAL A 48 37.25 -14.90 24.97
C VAL A 48 36.97 -15.49 26.35
N ALA A 49 37.37 -16.74 26.54
CA ALA A 49 37.46 -17.35 27.85
C ALA A 49 38.47 -16.56 28.69
N SER A 50 37.95 -15.64 29.50
CA SER A 50 38.74 -14.94 30.50
C SER A 50 39.23 -15.96 31.52
N THR A 51 40.48 -16.37 31.38
CA THR A 51 41.20 -17.20 32.32
C THR A 51 41.85 -16.29 33.36
N VAL A 52 41.25 -16.13 34.54
CA VAL A 52 41.97 -15.94 35.82
C VAL A 52 41.03 -16.34 36.99
N GLY A 53 41.45 -17.36 37.76
CA GLY A 53 41.28 -17.42 39.22
C GLY A 53 39.95 -17.90 39.81
N SER A 54 39.88 -19.19 40.18
CA SER A 54 39.05 -19.69 41.29
C SER A 54 39.73 -19.32 42.63
N PRO A 55 39.06 -19.22 43.81
CA PRO A 55 37.91 -20.02 44.22
C PRO A 55 36.80 -19.33 45.06
N ALA A 56 35.65 -20.02 45.16
CA ALA A 56 34.63 -19.94 46.20
C ALA A 56 33.85 -18.61 46.37
N GLY A 57 32.69 -18.55 45.71
CA GLY A 57 31.62 -17.59 46.01
C GLY A 57 30.42 -17.86 45.10
N GLU A 58 29.26 -18.10 45.69
CA GLU A 58 27.97 -18.34 45.03
C GLU A 58 27.66 -17.25 43.98
N GLY A 59 27.94 -17.55 42.72
CA GLY A 59 27.64 -16.69 41.57
C GLY A 59 26.59 -17.33 40.69
N GLU A 60 25.33 -17.31 41.11
CA GLU A 60 24.19 -17.65 40.26
C GLU A 60 23.98 -16.54 39.20
N THR A 61 24.85 -16.47 38.20
CA THR A 61 24.58 -15.70 36.98
C THR A 61 23.54 -16.47 36.18
N GLN A 62 22.27 -16.15 36.45
CA GLN A 62 21.14 -16.57 35.62
C GLN A 62 21.29 -15.90 34.25
N PHE A 63 21.49 -16.69 33.22
CA PHE A 63 21.61 -16.18 31.86
C PHE A 63 20.22 -15.82 31.34
N LEU A 64 19.95 -14.51 31.25
CA LEU A 64 18.77 -13.98 30.57
C LEU A 64 18.94 -14.18 29.06
N LEU A 65 17.97 -14.78 28.38
CA LEU A 65 17.95 -14.82 26.93
C LEU A 65 17.44 -13.48 26.37
N ASP A 66 18.31 -12.79 25.65
CA ASP A 66 17.99 -11.61 24.83
C ASP A 66 17.46 -12.08 23.46
N LEU A 67 16.36 -12.82 23.49
CA LEU A 67 15.64 -13.32 22.31
C LEU A 67 14.13 -13.19 22.55
N ALA A 68 13.40 -12.88 21.47
CA ALA A 68 11.95 -12.89 21.51
C ALA A 68 11.42 -14.32 21.70
N LEU A 69 10.23 -14.47 22.30
CA LEU A 69 9.62 -15.79 22.57
C LEU A 69 9.57 -16.68 21.33
N GLU A 70 9.19 -16.12 20.17
CA GLU A 70 9.12 -16.86 18.91
C GLU A 70 10.48 -17.45 18.53
N GLN A 71 11.54 -16.65 18.60
CA GLN A 71 12.91 -17.09 18.28
C GLN A 71 13.41 -18.18 19.24
N VAL A 72 13.01 -18.11 20.52
CA VAL A 72 13.35 -19.15 21.50
C VAL A 72 12.63 -20.45 21.19
N LEU A 73 11.36 -20.40 20.78
CA LEU A 73 10.60 -21.57 20.37
C LEU A 73 11.18 -22.19 19.08
N ASP A 74 11.56 -21.37 18.10
CA ASP A 74 12.22 -21.83 16.87
C ASP A 74 13.54 -22.52 17.19
N CYS A 75 14.37 -21.90 18.02
CA CYS A 75 15.64 -22.48 18.47
C CYS A 75 15.43 -23.80 19.26
N TYR A 76 14.39 -23.85 20.09
CA TYR A 76 14.04 -25.06 20.85
C TYR A 76 13.65 -26.23 19.93
N GLN A 77 12.94 -25.96 18.85
CA GLN A 77 12.50 -27.01 17.94
C GLN A 77 13.63 -27.49 17.01
N GLU A 78 14.49 -26.58 16.53
CA GLU A 78 15.58 -26.92 15.60
C GLU A 78 16.83 -27.45 16.31
N SER A 79 17.23 -26.82 17.41
CA SER A 79 18.51 -27.04 18.08
C SER A 79 18.43 -26.79 19.59
N PRO A 80 17.62 -27.58 20.32
CA PRO A 80 17.37 -27.35 21.74
C PRO A 80 18.63 -27.43 22.61
N GLN A 81 19.68 -28.11 22.13
CA GLN A 81 21.00 -28.14 22.78
C GLN A 81 21.60 -26.74 23.00
N LEU A 82 21.28 -25.75 22.15
CA LEU A 82 21.78 -24.38 22.29
C LEU A 82 21.17 -23.67 23.51
N LEU A 83 19.93 -24.02 23.85
CA LEU A 83 19.21 -23.46 25.00
C LEU A 83 19.62 -24.11 26.33
N SER A 84 20.30 -25.25 26.30
CA SER A 84 20.64 -26.03 27.51
C SER A 84 21.49 -25.25 28.51
N ALA A 85 22.36 -24.35 28.05
CA ALA A 85 23.20 -23.50 28.90
C ALA A 85 22.39 -22.44 29.68
N TYR A 86 21.19 -22.11 29.20
CA TYR A 86 20.30 -21.10 29.76
C TYR A 86 19.10 -21.72 30.50
N ALA A 87 18.92 -23.04 30.39
CA ALA A 87 17.78 -23.76 30.93
C ALA A 87 18.03 -24.25 32.35
N ILE A 88 17.04 -24.08 33.22
CA ILE A 88 17.01 -24.73 34.53
C ILE A 88 16.14 -25.97 34.44
N SER A 89 16.71 -27.13 34.76
CA SER A 89 15.95 -28.38 34.79
C SER A 89 15.04 -28.42 36.01
N THR A 90 13.78 -28.83 35.81
CA THR A 90 12.73 -28.80 36.81
C THR A 90 11.81 -30.02 36.73
N SER A 91 11.22 -30.38 37.86
CA SER A 91 10.20 -31.43 37.98
C SER A 91 9.04 -30.94 38.84
N LEU A 92 7.87 -31.56 38.68
CA LEU A 92 6.71 -31.28 39.55
C LEU A 92 7.06 -31.69 40.99
N THR A 93 6.69 -30.83 41.93
CA THR A 93 6.79 -31.14 43.36
C THR A 93 5.87 -32.31 43.73
N SER A 94 6.26 -33.11 44.74
CA SER A 94 5.42 -34.23 45.22
C SER A 94 4.02 -33.78 45.64
N GLU A 95 3.91 -32.59 46.22
CA GLU A 95 2.64 -31.97 46.61
C GLU A 95 1.73 -31.75 45.38
N SER A 96 2.29 -31.24 44.28
CA SER A 96 1.56 -31.00 43.03
C SER A 96 1.17 -32.30 42.32
N LEU A 97 1.97 -33.36 42.44
CA LEU A 97 1.65 -34.67 41.88
C LEU A 97 0.43 -35.31 42.56
N HIS A 98 0.26 -35.09 43.87
CA HIS A 98 -0.83 -35.68 44.65
C HIS A 98 -2.09 -34.79 44.69
N ASN A 99 -1.95 -33.47 44.53
CA ASN A 99 -3.06 -32.53 44.59
C ASN A 99 -3.41 -31.95 43.21
N LEU A 100 -4.19 -32.70 42.43
CA LEU A 100 -4.62 -32.33 41.08
C LEU A 100 -5.52 -31.08 41.02
N GLN A 101 -6.04 -30.60 42.16
CA GLN A 101 -6.90 -29.42 42.23
C GLN A 101 -6.12 -28.12 42.51
N ALA A 102 -4.87 -28.23 42.96
CA ALA A 102 -4.00 -27.09 43.20
C ALA A 102 -3.26 -26.64 41.92
N THR A 103 -2.80 -25.39 41.90
CA THR A 103 -1.94 -24.87 40.84
C THR A 103 -0.60 -25.61 40.84
N PRO A 104 -0.19 -26.24 39.73
CA PRO A 104 1.04 -27.04 39.70
C PRO A 104 2.28 -26.22 40.00
N GLU A 105 3.11 -26.73 40.91
CA GLU A 105 4.40 -26.15 41.28
C GLU A 105 5.55 -27.07 40.87
N LEU A 106 6.60 -26.44 40.32
CA LEU A 106 7.83 -27.06 39.90
C LEU A 106 8.98 -26.67 40.83
N ALA A 107 9.89 -27.59 41.06
CA ALA A 107 11.15 -27.35 41.77
C ALA A 107 12.35 -27.63 40.87
N ALA A 108 13.47 -26.97 41.16
CA ALA A 108 14.73 -27.22 40.48
C ALA A 108 15.19 -28.66 40.74
N ASP A 109 15.44 -29.41 39.65
CA ASP A 109 15.80 -30.81 39.68
C ASP A 109 16.69 -31.13 38.46
N PRO A 110 17.96 -31.54 38.66
CA PRO A 110 18.86 -31.91 37.57
C PRO A 110 18.32 -33.03 36.66
N LEU A 111 17.50 -33.93 37.22
CA LEU A 111 16.84 -35.01 36.50
C LEU A 111 15.43 -34.63 36.02
N GLY A 112 15.09 -33.35 36.17
CA GLY A 112 13.83 -32.79 35.74
C GLY A 112 13.53 -33.02 34.26
N GLN A 113 12.25 -33.26 33.99
CA GLN A 113 11.70 -33.53 32.66
C GLN A 113 11.32 -32.23 31.93
N TYR A 114 11.43 -31.08 32.58
CA TYR A 114 11.07 -29.79 32.03
C TYR A 114 12.21 -28.80 32.20
N TRP A 115 12.25 -27.80 31.33
CA TRP A 115 13.18 -26.69 31.35
C TRP A 115 12.44 -25.39 31.57
N VAL A 116 12.92 -24.61 32.54
CA VAL A 116 12.52 -23.21 32.71
C VAL A 116 13.58 -22.34 32.05
N LEU A 117 13.13 -21.47 31.16
CA LEU A 117 13.96 -20.49 30.44
C LEU A 117 13.46 -19.09 30.80
N ARG A 118 14.39 -18.16 30.98
CA ARG A 118 14.06 -16.76 31.26
C ARG A 118 14.33 -15.91 30.03
N ILE A 119 13.28 -15.26 29.53
CA ILE A 119 13.32 -14.40 28.34
C ILE A 119 13.08 -12.94 28.73
N GLN A 120 13.73 -12.02 28.03
CA GLN A 120 13.68 -10.58 28.33
C GLN A 120 12.27 -10.00 28.27
N ASP A 121 11.52 -10.33 27.22
CA ASP A 121 10.23 -9.67 26.92
C ASP A 121 8.99 -10.50 27.32
N GLY A 122 9.18 -11.68 27.92
CA GLY A 122 8.08 -12.62 28.17
C GLY A 122 8.08 -13.34 29.51
N GLY A 123 9.05 -13.04 30.39
CA GLY A 123 9.15 -13.65 31.71
C GLY A 123 9.78 -15.04 31.70
N GLU A 124 9.27 -15.95 32.54
CA GLU A 124 9.75 -17.32 32.61
C GLU A 124 8.81 -18.26 31.86
N ILE A 125 9.39 -19.02 30.95
CA ILE A 125 8.67 -20.01 30.15
C ILE A 125 9.10 -21.41 30.53
N LEU A 126 8.17 -22.34 30.41
CA LEU A 126 8.37 -23.75 30.69
C LEU A 126 8.18 -24.54 29.40
N VAL A 127 9.19 -25.34 29.07
CA VAL A 127 9.20 -26.23 27.91
C VAL A 127 9.57 -27.64 28.36
N PRO A 128 9.12 -28.69 27.66
CA PRO A 128 9.59 -30.05 27.93
C PRO A 128 11.10 -30.15 27.72
N ARG A 129 11.79 -31.06 28.41
CA ARG A 129 13.20 -31.31 28.14
C ARG A 129 13.32 -32.09 26.81
N PRO A 130 14.19 -31.67 25.87
CA PRO A 130 14.44 -32.43 24.65
C PRO A 130 14.96 -33.84 24.99
N ARG A 131 14.55 -34.84 24.20
CA ARG A 131 14.91 -36.26 24.36
C ARG A 131 14.32 -36.99 25.57
N THR A 132 13.31 -36.44 26.23
CA THR A 132 12.54 -37.20 27.21
C THR A 132 11.75 -38.27 26.44
N GLN A 133 12.24 -39.51 26.45
CA GLN A 133 11.61 -40.62 25.75
C GLN A 133 10.16 -40.77 26.25
N ASN A 134 9.21 -40.89 25.32
CA ASN A 134 7.77 -41.04 25.61
C ASN A 134 7.14 -39.84 26.35
N LEU A 135 7.31 -38.62 25.83
CA LEU A 135 6.63 -37.43 26.36
C LEU A 135 5.12 -37.65 26.53
N ALA A 136 4.49 -38.30 25.55
CA ALA A 136 3.06 -38.63 25.56
C ALA A 136 2.63 -39.57 26.71
N ARG A 137 3.56 -40.30 27.32
CA ARG A 137 3.30 -41.21 28.46
C ARG A 137 3.55 -40.56 29.82
N LEU A 138 4.03 -39.32 29.84
CA LEU A 138 4.24 -38.58 31.08
C LEU A 138 2.89 -38.11 31.59
N ASN A 139 2.36 -38.78 32.61
CA ASN A 139 1.13 -38.39 33.31
C ASN A 139 1.19 -36.92 33.82
N THR A 140 2.40 -36.42 34.06
CA THR A 140 2.69 -35.04 34.48
C THR A 140 2.51 -34.01 33.36
N LEU A 141 2.59 -34.43 32.09
CA LEU A 141 2.52 -33.53 30.94
C LEU A 141 1.15 -32.86 30.84
N GLN A 142 0.06 -33.62 31.04
CA GLN A 142 -1.31 -33.09 30.97
C GLN A 142 -1.64 -32.06 32.06
N GLN A 143 -0.87 -32.03 33.15
CA GLN A 143 -1.04 -31.02 34.18
C GLN A 143 -0.46 -29.65 33.76
N LEU A 144 0.59 -29.67 32.93
CA LEU A 144 1.39 -28.51 32.53
C LEU A 144 1.09 -28.02 31.11
N PHE A 145 0.62 -28.93 30.24
CA PHE A 145 0.36 -28.67 28.83
C PHE A 145 -0.99 -29.24 28.41
N THR A 146 -1.67 -28.53 27.52
CA THR A 146 -2.79 -29.08 26.76
C THR A 146 -2.23 -29.89 25.60
N VAL A 147 -2.58 -31.17 25.55
CA VAL A 147 -2.09 -32.11 24.53
C VAL A 147 -3.22 -32.40 23.55
N THR A 148 -2.95 -32.26 22.25
CA THR A 148 -3.90 -32.55 21.16
C THR A 148 -3.27 -33.52 20.15
N GLY A 149 -4.09 -34.27 19.40
CA GLY A 149 -3.60 -35.22 18.39
C GLY A 149 -3.23 -36.60 18.93
N GLU A 150 -2.77 -37.47 18.03
CA GLU A 150 -2.36 -38.86 18.32
C GLU A 150 -1.06 -39.18 17.56
N GLY A 151 -0.13 -39.89 18.21
CA GLY A 151 1.15 -40.28 17.60
C GLY A 151 2.32 -40.23 18.59
N ASP A 152 3.46 -40.79 18.17
CA ASP A 152 4.69 -40.80 18.97
C ASP A 152 5.52 -39.52 18.78
N ASP A 153 5.40 -38.88 17.61
CA ASP A 153 6.02 -37.59 17.32
C ASP A 153 5.21 -36.45 17.95
N TRP A 154 5.89 -35.37 18.31
CA TRP A 154 5.25 -34.21 18.94
C TRP A 154 5.94 -32.90 18.57
N CYS A 155 5.17 -31.81 18.61
CA CYS A 155 5.65 -30.45 18.43
C CYS A 155 5.11 -29.53 19.54
N LEU A 156 5.95 -28.59 19.99
CA LEU A 156 5.57 -27.60 20.98
C LEU A 156 4.95 -26.39 20.27
N GLN A 157 3.63 -26.27 20.29
CA GLN A 157 2.92 -25.15 19.66
C GLN A 157 3.04 -23.86 20.49
N ALA A 158 2.99 -23.97 21.82
CA ALA A 158 3.13 -22.86 22.74
C ALA A 158 3.80 -23.29 24.05
N ALA A 159 4.78 -22.50 24.52
CA ALA A 159 5.38 -22.73 25.84
C ALA A 159 4.37 -22.44 26.96
N ALA A 160 4.49 -23.18 28.06
CA ALA A 160 3.79 -22.86 29.29
C ALA A 160 4.42 -21.61 29.93
N ARG A 161 3.63 -20.82 30.67
CA ARG A 161 4.14 -19.68 31.44
C ARG A 161 4.17 -20.03 32.91
N VAL A 162 5.29 -19.70 33.55
CA VAL A 162 5.49 -19.93 34.97
C VAL A 162 5.90 -18.63 35.67
N GLN A 163 5.69 -18.60 36.98
CA GLN A 163 6.09 -17.50 37.83
C GLN A 163 7.01 -18.01 38.93
N THR A 164 8.12 -17.31 39.15
CA THR A 164 9.00 -17.59 40.27
C THR A 164 8.27 -17.43 41.60
N VAL A 165 8.23 -18.49 42.40
CA VAL A 165 7.78 -18.44 43.80
C VAL A 165 8.99 -18.31 44.72
N GLN A 166 10.06 -19.05 44.42
CA GLN A 166 11.33 -18.96 45.11
C GLN A 166 12.43 -18.87 44.06
N ARG A 167 13.23 -17.80 44.12
CA ARG A 167 14.26 -17.46 43.12
C ARG A 167 15.08 -18.69 42.74
N CYS A 168 15.01 -19.08 41.47
CA CYS A 168 15.71 -20.23 40.88
C CYS A 168 15.51 -21.59 41.54
N LYS A 169 14.50 -21.73 42.40
CA LYS A 169 14.26 -22.95 43.14
C LYS A 169 12.85 -23.47 42.94
N ARG A 170 11.85 -22.59 42.87
CA ARG A 170 10.44 -22.97 42.72
C ARG A 170 9.70 -22.04 41.78
N TRP A 171 8.86 -22.64 40.95
CA TRP A 171 8.01 -21.98 39.98
C TRP A 171 6.60 -22.49 40.06
N GLN A 172 5.62 -21.60 39.87
CA GLN A 172 4.21 -21.96 39.81
C GLN A 172 3.69 -21.74 38.39
N LEU A 173 2.91 -22.70 37.90
CA LEU A 173 2.27 -22.61 36.59
C LEU A 173 1.24 -21.48 36.59
N GLN A 174 1.39 -20.53 35.67
CA GLN A 174 0.38 -19.50 35.39
C GLN A 174 -0.52 -19.95 34.24
N ASN A 175 0.08 -20.29 33.10
CA ASN A 175 -0.64 -20.69 31.90
C ASN A 175 -0.09 -22.01 31.37
N ARG A 176 -0.98 -22.92 31.00
CA ARG A 176 -0.61 -24.16 30.32
C ARG A 176 -0.06 -23.87 28.92
N GLY A 177 0.95 -24.65 28.55
CA GLY A 177 1.45 -24.67 27.17
C GLY A 177 0.58 -25.55 26.28
N GLN A 178 0.95 -25.66 25.00
CA GLN A 178 0.24 -26.46 24.02
C GLN A 178 1.21 -27.36 23.26
N ILE A 179 0.90 -28.65 23.20
CA ILE A 179 1.67 -29.67 22.49
C ILE A 179 0.73 -30.42 21.56
N GLN A 180 1.16 -30.61 20.32
CA GLN A 180 0.45 -31.43 19.35
C GLN A 180 1.24 -32.71 19.07
N LEU A 181 0.55 -33.85 19.15
CA LEU A 181 1.06 -35.18 18.83
C LEU A 181 0.73 -35.53 17.38
N GLY A 182 1.56 -36.38 16.77
CA GLY A 182 1.37 -36.88 15.41
C GLY A 182 1.88 -35.95 14.30
N GLU A 183 2.41 -34.78 14.65
CA GLU A 183 3.05 -33.86 13.71
C GLU A 183 4.53 -33.68 14.06
N SER A 184 5.39 -33.78 13.05
CA SER A 184 6.80 -33.45 13.24
C SER A 184 6.96 -31.93 13.44
N ALA A 185 7.85 -31.53 14.34
CA ALA A 185 8.12 -30.11 14.61
C ALA A 185 8.46 -29.32 13.34
N LEU A 186 9.28 -29.92 12.46
CA LEU A 186 9.67 -29.34 11.19
C LEU A 186 8.46 -29.11 10.26
N GLN A 187 7.56 -30.09 10.15
CA GLN A 187 6.35 -29.95 9.33
C GLN A 187 5.44 -28.82 9.84
N PHE A 188 5.24 -28.74 11.15
CA PHE A 188 4.42 -27.68 11.76
C PHE A 188 5.03 -26.28 11.51
N GLN A 189 6.35 -26.13 11.68
CA GLN A 189 7.05 -24.88 11.38
C GLN A 189 6.88 -24.46 9.92
N TRP A 190 7.06 -25.39 8.98
CA TRP A 190 6.86 -25.12 7.56
C TRP A 190 5.42 -24.69 7.25
N GLN A 191 4.42 -25.34 7.86
CA GLN A 191 3.03 -24.95 7.69
C GLN A 191 2.73 -23.56 8.28
N GLN A 192 3.31 -23.21 9.43
CA GLN A 192 3.17 -21.86 9.98
C GLN A 192 3.86 -20.82 9.09
N ARG A 193 5.05 -21.13 8.57
CA ARG A 193 5.78 -20.24 7.69
C ARG A 193 5.02 -20.00 6.38
N LEU A 194 4.45 -21.05 5.80
CA LEU A 194 3.57 -20.94 4.63
C LEU A 194 2.35 -20.07 4.92
N ARG A 195 1.65 -20.30 6.03
CA ARG A 195 0.50 -19.46 6.43
C ARG A 195 0.86 -17.99 6.60
N ARG A 196 2.02 -17.69 7.20
CA ARG A 196 2.52 -16.30 7.32
C ARG A 196 2.80 -15.69 5.95
N LEU A 197 3.49 -16.42 5.07
CA LEU A 197 3.77 -15.96 3.70
C LEU A 197 2.49 -15.72 2.89
N GLU A 198 1.49 -16.58 3.04
CA GLU A 198 0.18 -16.39 2.41
C GLU A 198 -0.52 -15.11 2.91
N GLN A 199 -0.44 -14.82 4.21
CA GLN A 199 -0.99 -13.59 4.78
C GLN A 199 -0.26 -12.34 4.26
N GLU A 200 1.08 -12.34 4.31
CA GLU A 200 1.92 -11.26 3.77
C GLU A 200 1.61 -11.01 2.28
N TYR A 201 1.43 -12.07 1.50
CA TYR A 201 1.07 -11.97 0.09
C TYR A 201 -0.31 -11.32 -0.13
N GLN A 202 -1.31 -11.67 0.69
CA GLN A 202 -2.64 -11.05 0.63
C GLN A 202 -2.62 -9.56 0.99
N GLU A 203 -1.83 -9.17 2.00
CA GLU A 203 -1.64 -7.76 2.37
C GLU A 203 -0.99 -6.96 1.25
N ILE A 204 0.00 -7.54 0.56
CA ILE A 204 0.64 -6.91 -0.60
C ILE A 204 -0.38 -6.67 -1.72
N ILE A 205 -1.25 -7.64 -2.03
CA ILE A 205 -2.30 -7.48 -3.04
C ILE A 205 -3.24 -6.32 -2.67
N GLN A 206 -3.72 -6.29 -1.43
CA GLN A 206 -4.64 -5.23 -0.97
C GLN A 206 -3.99 -3.84 -1.04
N ASN A 207 -2.72 -3.73 -0.64
CA ASN A 207 -1.97 -2.47 -0.74
C ASN A 207 -1.79 -2.02 -2.19
N GLN A 208 -1.56 -2.95 -3.12
CA GLN A 208 -1.49 -2.64 -4.55
C GLN A 208 -2.82 -2.12 -5.09
N GLU A 209 -3.95 -2.73 -4.72
CA GLU A 209 -5.28 -2.27 -5.14
C GLU A 209 -5.59 -0.87 -4.60
N GLN A 210 -5.26 -0.59 -3.34
CA GLN A 210 -5.41 0.75 -2.75
C GLN A 210 -4.56 1.79 -3.47
N LEU A 211 -3.29 1.47 -3.77
CA LEU A 211 -2.41 2.36 -4.54
C LEU A 211 -2.95 2.64 -5.94
N GLN A 212 -3.50 1.62 -6.61
CA GLN A 212 -4.13 1.81 -7.93
C GLN A 212 -5.35 2.73 -7.84
N GLN A 213 -6.20 2.59 -6.82
CA GLN A 213 -7.33 3.49 -6.61
C GLN A 213 -6.86 4.93 -6.35
N LEU A 214 -5.84 5.12 -5.51
CA LEU A 214 -5.27 6.44 -5.27
C LEU A 214 -4.71 7.07 -6.55
N LEU A 215 -3.98 6.32 -7.37
CA LEU A 215 -3.49 6.79 -8.67
C LEU A 215 -4.62 7.15 -9.64
N GLN A 216 -5.71 6.37 -9.66
CA GLN A 216 -6.89 6.69 -10.47
C GLN A 216 -7.57 7.98 -10.01
N THR A 217 -7.70 8.20 -8.70
CA THR A 217 -8.26 9.47 -8.17
C THR A 217 -7.33 10.67 -8.41
N ALA A 218 -6.01 10.47 -8.30
CA ALA A 218 -5.03 11.51 -8.56
C ALA A 218 -4.97 11.91 -10.04
N THR A 219 -5.00 10.94 -10.96
CA THR A 219 -5.02 11.19 -12.41
C THR A 219 -6.29 11.91 -12.87
N GLN A 220 -7.45 11.62 -12.23
CA GLN A 220 -8.67 12.38 -12.44
C GLN A 220 -8.56 13.83 -11.93
N GLY A 221 -7.84 14.06 -10.83
CA GLY A 221 -7.55 15.41 -10.30
C GLY A 221 -6.58 16.21 -11.19
N ASP A 222 -5.52 15.57 -11.68
CA ASP A 222 -4.47 16.21 -12.50
C ASP A 222 -4.98 16.64 -13.88
N GLY A 223 -5.95 15.90 -14.47
CA GLY A 223 -6.58 16.30 -15.73
C GLY A 223 -7.27 17.66 -15.66
N GLY A 224 -7.88 18.00 -14.52
CA GLY A 224 -8.48 19.32 -14.28
C GLY A 224 -7.43 20.42 -14.12
N ILE A 225 -6.32 20.14 -13.44
CA ILE A 225 -5.23 21.10 -13.22
C ILE A 225 -4.50 21.38 -14.53
N GLN A 226 -4.17 20.36 -15.32
CA GLN A 226 -3.48 20.51 -16.59
C GLN A 226 -4.33 21.26 -17.62
N THR A 227 -5.64 21.03 -17.61
CA THR A 227 -6.60 21.78 -18.45
C THR A 227 -6.64 23.26 -18.07
N LYS A 228 -6.75 23.57 -16.76
CA LYS A 228 -6.71 24.96 -16.25
C LYS A 228 -5.39 25.66 -16.55
N LEU A 229 -4.26 24.96 -16.38
CA LEU A 229 -2.92 25.51 -16.65
C LEU A 229 -2.73 25.81 -18.15
N SER A 230 -3.07 24.87 -19.03
CA SER A 230 -2.93 25.08 -20.48
C SER A 230 -3.84 26.20 -21.00
N ALA A 231 -5.02 26.34 -20.41
CA ALA A 231 -5.96 27.40 -20.75
C ALA A 231 -5.53 28.77 -20.18
N GLN A 232 -4.90 28.81 -19.00
CA GLN A 232 -4.25 30.02 -18.47
C GLN A 232 -3.06 30.44 -19.36
N GLN A 233 -2.24 29.49 -19.82
CA GLN A 233 -1.14 29.76 -20.75
C GLN A 233 -1.65 30.35 -22.07
N ARG A 234 -2.70 29.76 -22.67
CA ARG A 234 -3.37 30.29 -23.87
C ARG A 234 -3.89 31.70 -23.66
N ARG A 235 -4.55 31.97 -22.52
CA ARG A 235 -5.03 33.33 -22.20
C ARG A 235 -3.88 34.34 -22.13
N SER A 236 -2.75 33.96 -21.51
CA SER A 236 -1.57 34.84 -21.46
C SER A 236 -0.94 35.08 -22.84
N GLN A 237 -0.92 34.07 -23.72
CA GLN A 237 -0.45 34.21 -25.10
C GLN A 237 -1.34 35.15 -25.92
N LEU A 238 -2.66 34.95 -25.88
CA LEU A 238 -3.63 35.82 -26.54
C LEU A 238 -3.56 37.25 -26.02
N GLN A 239 -3.39 37.43 -24.71
CA GLN A 239 -3.23 38.75 -24.10
C GLN A 239 -1.97 39.47 -24.60
N LYS A 240 -0.86 38.74 -24.79
CA LYS A 240 0.37 39.31 -25.38
C LYS A 240 0.19 39.65 -26.86
N GLN A 241 -0.59 38.87 -27.59
CA GLN A 241 -0.76 39.02 -29.03
C GLN A 241 -1.80 40.08 -29.41
N TYR A 242 -2.91 40.13 -28.68
CA TYR A 242 -4.09 40.92 -29.01
C TYR A 242 -4.55 41.88 -27.90
N GLY A 243 -3.96 41.81 -26.70
CA GLY A 243 -4.44 42.56 -25.52
C GLY A 243 -5.61 41.88 -24.81
N GLU A 244 -6.32 42.63 -23.96
CA GLU A 244 -7.55 42.12 -23.33
C GLU A 244 -8.67 41.96 -24.37
N PRO A 245 -9.54 40.95 -24.22
CA PRO A 245 -10.70 40.85 -25.10
C PRO A 245 -11.59 42.06 -24.90
N ARG A 246 -12.08 42.61 -26.00
CA ARG A 246 -13.05 43.70 -26.00
C ARG A 246 -14.40 43.24 -25.44
N ARG A 247 -14.75 41.97 -25.67
CA ARG A 247 -15.99 41.32 -25.22
C ARG A 247 -15.93 39.80 -25.39
N ILE A 248 -16.86 39.11 -24.76
CA ILE A 248 -17.06 37.67 -24.88
C ILE A 248 -18.51 37.41 -25.27
N LEU A 249 -18.69 36.69 -26.36
CA LEU A 249 -19.99 36.26 -26.85
C LEU A 249 -20.32 34.90 -26.21
N VAL A 250 -21.46 34.79 -25.56
CA VAL A 250 -21.95 33.56 -24.94
C VAL A 250 -23.25 33.14 -25.61
N ASN A 251 -23.29 31.96 -26.19
CA ASN A 251 -24.48 31.42 -26.85
C ASN A 251 -25.57 31.13 -25.80
N THR A 252 -26.80 31.57 -26.03
CA THR A 252 -27.92 31.29 -25.13
C THR A 252 -28.58 29.95 -25.39
N CYS A 253 -28.37 29.38 -26.56
CA CYS A 253 -28.96 28.13 -27.02
C CYS A 253 -28.09 26.90 -26.66
N ALA A 254 -26.79 27.09 -26.44
CA ALA A 254 -25.83 26.02 -26.22
C ALA A 254 -24.63 26.50 -25.37
N PRO A 255 -23.88 25.60 -24.71
CA PRO A 255 -22.70 25.96 -23.94
C PRO A 255 -21.49 26.24 -24.85
N GLN A 256 -21.56 27.35 -25.58
CA GLN A 256 -20.54 27.82 -26.50
C GLN A 256 -20.22 29.28 -26.22
N ALA A 257 -18.95 29.65 -26.40
CA ALA A 257 -18.52 31.04 -26.26
C ALA A 257 -17.39 31.39 -27.23
N TYR A 258 -17.29 32.68 -27.53
CA TYR A 258 -16.23 33.26 -28.34
C TYR A 258 -15.67 34.52 -27.67
N ALA A 259 -14.35 34.67 -27.63
CA ALA A 259 -13.71 35.91 -27.21
C ALA A 259 -13.42 36.78 -28.43
N VAL A 260 -13.76 38.06 -28.35
CA VAL A 260 -13.53 39.05 -29.41
C VAL A 260 -12.42 39.98 -29.00
N TYR A 261 -11.38 40.05 -29.81
CA TYR A 261 -10.22 40.92 -29.63
C TYR A 261 -10.17 41.98 -30.74
N GLU A 262 -9.55 43.11 -30.45
CA GLU A 262 -9.34 44.20 -31.41
C GLU A 262 -7.84 44.46 -31.55
N GLN A 263 -7.33 44.35 -32.77
CA GLN A 263 -5.95 44.64 -33.11
C GLN A 263 -5.91 45.50 -34.37
N ASP A 264 -5.34 46.71 -34.28
CA ASP A 264 -5.17 47.62 -35.41
C ASP A 264 -6.48 47.83 -36.22
N THR A 265 -7.62 48.00 -35.52
CA THR A 265 -8.98 48.14 -36.07
C THR A 265 -9.58 46.89 -36.74
N VAL A 266 -8.88 45.75 -36.68
CA VAL A 266 -9.37 44.45 -37.13
C VAL A 266 -9.87 43.65 -35.93
N PHE A 267 -11.10 43.15 -36.05
CA PHE A 267 -11.72 42.32 -35.02
C PHE A 267 -11.44 40.85 -35.27
N ARG A 268 -11.08 40.15 -34.21
CA ARG A 268 -10.66 38.76 -34.23
C ARG A 268 -11.44 37.95 -33.22
N ILE A 269 -11.94 36.79 -33.64
CA ILE A 269 -12.75 35.90 -32.81
C ILE A 269 -11.95 34.64 -32.48
N VAL A 270 -11.93 34.27 -31.21
CA VAL A 270 -11.27 33.07 -30.71
C VAL A 270 -12.31 32.17 -30.04
N PRO A 271 -12.45 30.89 -30.46
CA PRO A 271 -13.36 29.96 -29.80
C PRO A 271 -12.94 29.71 -28.35
N CYS A 272 -13.93 29.54 -27.48
CA CYS A 272 -13.73 29.27 -26.06
C CYS A 272 -14.32 27.92 -25.67
N ASN A 273 -13.61 27.21 -24.78
CA ASN A 273 -14.14 26.09 -24.03
C ASN A 273 -15.02 26.62 -22.89
N VAL A 274 -16.16 25.97 -22.69
CA VAL A 274 -17.10 26.24 -21.61
C VAL A 274 -17.11 25.04 -20.67
N ASP A 275 -16.63 25.23 -19.45
CA ASP A 275 -16.73 24.24 -18.38
C ASP A 275 -17.96 24.56 -17.51
N LEU A 276 -18.93 23.64 -17.46
CA LEU A 276 -20.15 23.76 -16.66
C LEU A 276 -20.10 22.95 -15.35
N SER A 277 -18.93 22.49 -14.92
CA SER A 277 -18.75 21.69 -13.70
C SER A 277 -19.02 22.50 -12.42
N ALA A 278 -18.32 22.20 -11.31
CA ALA A 278 -18.54 22.86 -10.02
C ALA A 278 -18.19 24.36 -10.04
N ALA A 279 -17.21 24.75 -10.86
CA ALA A 279 -16.84 26.14 -11.10
C ALA A 279 -17.04 26.45 -12.57
N VAL A 280 -18.12 27.17 -12.91
CA VAL A 280 -18.41 27.54 -14.30
C VAL A 280 -17.31 28.45 -14.81
N GLN A 281 -16.67 28.09 -15.92
CA GLN A 281 -15.52 28.82 -16.47
C GLN A 281 -15.61 28.95 -17.99
N VAL A 282 -15.13 30.09 -18.50
CA VAL A 282 -14.92 30.32 -19.93
C VAL A 282 -13.44 30.52 -20.18
N MET A 283 -12.87 29.73 -21.09
CA MET A 283 -11.45 29.83 -21.39
C MET A 283 -11.19 29.69 -22.89
N PRO A 284 -10.19 30.38 -23.48
CA PRO A 284 -9.86 30.24 -24.89
C PRO A 284 -9.52 28.78 -25.23
N ALA A 285 -10.16 28.22 -26.25
CA ALA A 285 -9.95 26.84 -26.71
C ALA A 285 -8.63 26.68 -27.49
N THR A 286 -8.22 27.75 -28.17
CA THR A 286 -7.04 27.80 -29.06
C THR A 286 -6.45 29.21 -29.01
N ASP A 287 -5.20 29.33 -29.46
CA ASP A 287 -4.51 30.58 -29.76
C ASP A 287 -4.80 31.10 -31.18
N GLN A 288 -5.48 30.31 -32.02
CA GLN A 288 -5.84 30.70 -33.37
C GLN A 288 -7.10 31.57 -33.40
N SER A 289 -7.01 32.68 -34.11
CA SER A 289 -8.12 33.61 -34.32
C SER A 289 -8.71 33.50 -35.73
N ILE A 290 -10.00 33.75 -35.85
CA ILE A 290 -10.69 33.95 -37.13
C ILE A 290 -11.00 35.45 -37.27
N ASP A 291 -10.78 36.03 -38.45
CA ASP A 291 -11.21 37.40 -38.74
C ASP A 291 -12.74 37.50 -38.62
N TRP A 292 -13.24 38.52 -37.90
CA TRP A 292 -14.67 38.76 -37.73
C TRP A 292 -15.43 38.74 -39.06
N ARG A 293 -14.86 39.32 -40.11
CA ARG A 293 -15.49 39.40 -41.45
C ARG A 293 -15.69 38.03 -42.09
N ASN A 294 -14.88 37.05 -41.71
CA ASN A 294 -14.92 35.68 -42.20
C ASN A 294 -15.63 34.73 -41.22
N SER A 295 -16.17 35.25 -40.11
CA SER A 295 -16.90 34.49 -39.12
C SER A 295 -18.39 34.42 -39.45
N MET A 296 -19.11 33.54 -38.76
CA MET A 296 -20.58 33.44 -38.78
C MET A 296 -21.32 34.73 -38.36
N PHE A 297 -20.61 35.71 -37.79
CA PHE A 297 -21.15 37.03 -37.44
C PHE A 297 -20.89 38.07 -38.53
N GLY A 298 -19.86 37.87 -39.37
CA GLY A 298 -19.40 38.87 -40.35
C GLY A 298 -20.41 39.16 -41.45
N HIS A 299 -21.27 38.18 -41.79
CA HIS A 299 -22.29 38.33 -42.82
C HIS A 299 -23.42 39.29 -42.41
N PHE A 300 -23.88 39.19 -41.15
CA PHE A 300 -24.97 40.00 -40.61
C PHE A 300 -24.47 41.30 -39.96
N HIS A 301 -23.24 41.30 -39.44
CA HIS A 301 -22.67 42.39 -38.66
C HIS A 301 -21.36 42.88 -39.30
N ARG A 302 -21.43 43.30 -40.58
CA ARG A 302 -20.26 43.73 -41.40
C ARG A 302 -19.46 44.89 -40.80
N HIS A 303 -20.13 45.76 -40.05
CA HIS A 303 -19.50 46.80 -39.26
C HIS A 303 -19.79 46.51 -37.79
N GLU A 304 -18.75 46.29 -36.98
CA GLU A 304 -18.90 46.09 -35.53
C GLU A 304 -19.52 47.32 -34.82
N THR A 305 -19.69 48.43 -35.54
CA THR A 305 -20.28 49.69 -35.09
C THR A 305 -21.79 49.82 -35.30
N THR A 306 -22.45 48.93 -36.05
CA THR A 306 -23.90 49.04 -36.27
C THR A 306 -24.66 48.12 -35.34
N GLU A 307 -25.12 48.74 -34.24
CA GLU A 307 -26.31 48.38 -33.47
C GLU A 307 -26.46 46.90 -33.12
N VAL A 308 -26.11 46.59 -31.86
CA VAL A 308 -26.73 45.53 -31.07
C VAL A 308 -28.16 45.35 -31.54
N THR A 309 -28.42 44.28 -32.29
CA THR A 309 -29.78 43.88 -32.60
C THR A 309 -30.28 43.34 -31.29
N ARG A 310 -30.90 44.19 -30.46
CA ARG A 310 -31.69 43.69 -29.33
C ARG A 310 -32.62 42.65 -29.93
N ALA A 311 -32.47 41.40 -29.51
CA ALA A 311 -33.49 40.39 -29.77
C ALA A 311 -34.84 41.00 -29.37
N ARG A 312 -35.89 40.70 -30.14
CA ARG A 312 -37.21 41.32 -29.93
C ARG A 312 -37.78 40.98 -28.54
N ALA A 313 -37.32 39.88 -27.94
CA ALA A 313 -37.69 39.41 -26.61
C ALA A 313 -36.50 39.45 -25.62
N ASP A 314 -36.75 39.91 -24.40
CA ASP A 314 -35.83 39.77 -23.27
C ASP A 314 -35.74 38.29 -22.85
N HIS A 315 -34.52 37.78 -22.65
CA HIS A 315 -34.33 36.45 -22.07
C HIS A 315 -34.79 36.45 -20.60
N PRO A 316 -35.59 35.46 -20.15
CA PRO A 316 -36.15 35.46 -18.79
C PRO A 316 -35.08 35.44 -17.70
N TYR A 317 -33.93 34.84 -17.98
CA TYR A 317 -32.80 34.75 -17.05
C TYR A 317 -31.71 35.81 -17.26
N LEU A 318 -31.79 36.60 -18.33
CA LEU A 318 -30.77 37.60 -18.69
C LEU A 318 -31.44 38.92 -19.12
N PRO A 319 -32.25 39.55 -18.24
CA PRO A 319 -33.03 40.72 -18.61
C PRO A 319 -32.12 41.88 -19.04
N ARG A 320 -32.50 42.59 -20.12
CA ARG A 320 -31.83 43.80 -20.63
C ARG A 320 -30.40 43.59 -21.15
N GLN A 321 -29.98 42.35 -21.39
CA GLN A 321 -28.69 42.08 -22.00
C GLN A 321 -28.71 42.37 -23.52
N PRO A 322 -27.62 42.87 -24.11
CA PRO A 322 -27.47 42.96 -25.55
C PRO A 322 -27.20 41.57 -26.16
N TYR A 323 -27.82 41.31 -27.32
CA TYR A 323 -27.67 40.07 -28.06
C TYR A 323 -27.18 40.31 -29.49
N LEU A 324 -26.58 39.27 -30.08
CA LEU A 324 -26.30 39.14 -31.49
C LEU A 324 -26.97 37.86 -32.00
N CYS A 325 -27.50 37.89 -33.21
CA CYS A 325 -27.92 36.67 -33.92
C CYS A 325 -26.85 36.26 -34.92
N ASP A 326 -26.62 34.95 -35.05
CA ASP A 326 -25.79 34.38 -36.10
C ASP A 326 -26.60 33.89 -37.31
N GLU A 327 -25.89 33.37 -38.32
CA GLU A 327 -26.47 32.80 -39.55
C GLU A 327 -27.45 31.65 -39.33
N SER A 328 -27.30 30.91 -38.23
CA SER A 328 -28.18 29.80 -37.88
C SER A 328 -29.40 30.22 -37.05
N GLY A 329 -29.52 31.52 -36.75
CA GLY A 329 -30.57 32.06 -35.90
C GLY A 329 -30.33 31.86 -34.41
N GLN A 330 -29.13 31.47 -33.98
CA GLN A 330 -28.82 31.37 -32.56
C GLN A 330 -28.49 32.74 -31.99
N THR A 331 -28.85 32.94 -30.72
CA THR A 331 -28.65 34.19 -30.01
C THR A 331 -27.45 34.14 -29.07
N TRP A 332 -26.66 35.21 -29.09
CA TRP A 332 -25.38 35.34 -28.39
C TRP A 332 -25.38 36.59 -27.52
N VAL A 333 -25.25 36.41 -26.21
CA VAL A 333 -25.13 37.51 -25.23
C VAL A 333 -23.73 38.07 -25.29
N MET A 334 -23.60 39.39 -25.17
CA MET A 334 -22.31 40.05 -25.11
C MET A 334 -21.93 40.38 -23.67
N ALA A 335 -20.89 39.74 -23.16
CA ALA A 335 -20.27 40.03 -21.87
C ALA A 335 -19.02 40.91 -22.05
N GLU A 336 -18.79 41.85 -21.14
CA GLU A 336 -17.67 42.80 -21.22
C GLU A 336 -16.30 42.15 -20.95
N ASN A 337 -16.28 41.08 -20.16
CA ASN A 337 -15.07 40.38 -19.75
C ASN A 337 -15.37 38.92 -19.35
N TRP A 338 -14.32 38.17 -19.00
CA TRP A 338 -14.39 36.76 -18.59
C TRP A 338 -15.35 36.52 -17.42
N GLU A 339 -15.29 37.34 -16.37
CA GLU A 339 -16.13 37.19 -15.18
C GLU A 339 -17.61 37.49 -15.50
N ALA A 340 -17.89 38.47 -16.35
CA ALA A 340 -19.24 38.72 -16.85
C ALA A 340 -19.77 37.54 -17.67
N ALA A 341 -18.93 36.92 -18.51
CA ALA A 341 -19.32 35.74 -19.29
C ALA A 341 -19.62 34.53 -18.40
N GLU A 342 -18.82 34.31 -17.36
CA GLU A 342 -19.05 33.25 -16.37
C GLU A 342 -20.38 33.46 -15.62
N ARG A 343 -20.70 34.69 -15.23
CA ARG A 343 -22.01 35.01 -14.62
C ARG A 343 -23.18 34.73 -15.57
N VAL A 344 -23.03 35.05 -16.86
CA VAL A 344 -24.03 34.72 -17.89
C VAL A 344 -24.22 33.21 -17.98
N LEU A 345 -23.14 32.42 -18.04
CA LEU A 345 -23.22 30.96 -18.07
C LEU A 345 -23.84 30.35 -16.81
N VAL A 346 -23.54 30.90 -15.63
CA VAL A 346 -24.17 30.46 -14.37
C VAL A 346 -25.69 30.65 -14.44
N ALA A 347 -26.16 31.78 -14.99
CA ALA A 347 -27.59 32.03 -15.16
C ALA A 347 -28.23 31.10 -16.21
N LEU A 348 -27.49 30.74 -17.26
CA LEU A 348 -27.96 29.83 -18.32
C LEU A 348 -27.83 28.34 -17.98
N LYS A 349 -27.08 27.96 -16.94
CA LYS A 349 -26.83 26.56 -16.58
C LYS A 349 -28.15 25.83 -16.29
N GLY A 350 -28.56 24.98 -17.22
CA GLY A 350 -29.82 24.23 -17.15
C GLY A 350 -31.03 24.96 -17.77
N ASN A 351 -30.84 26.15 -18.32
CA ASN A 351 -31.86 27.05 -18.84
C ASN A 351 -31.52 27.57 -20.25
N TRP A 352 -31.01 26.70 -21.13
CA TRP A 352 -30.62 27.05 -22.50
C TRP A 352 -31.84 27.20 -23.40
N MET A 353 -31.97 28.32 -24.11
CA MET A 353 -33.05 28.55 -25.06
C MET A 353 -32.69 29.57 -26.13
N ALA A 354 -33.31 29.40 -27.30
CA ALA A 354 -33.29 30.41 -28.35
C ALA A 354 -34.29 31.52 -28.05
N LEU A 355 -33.95 32.75 -28.47
CA LEU A 355 -34.87 33.87 -28.45
C LEU A 355 -35.37 34.11 -29.89
N ASP A 356 -36.69 34.17 -30.04
CA ASP A 356 -37.36 34.44 -31.33
C ASP A 356 -37.41 35.94 -31.70
#